data_AF-A0A9P0G2H0-F1
#
_entry.id   AF-A0A9P0G2H0-F1
#
_cell.length_a   1.000
_cell.length_b   1.000
_cell.length_c   1.000
_cell.angle_alpha   90.00
_cell.angle_beta   90.00
_cell.angle_gamma   90.00
#
_symmetry.space_group_name_H-M   'P 1'
#
loop_
_entity.id
_entity.type
_entity.pdbx_description
1 polymer ?
#
loop_
_entity_poly.entity_id
_entity_poly.type
_entity_poly.pdbx_seq_one_letter_code
_entity_poly.pdbx_strand_id
1 'polypeptide(L)'
;MKRKQDQASKRRAKRKRLLKDLRKRMEKFERSMGSSSSSQNSKSLDSEGESGNSSDNDRLREEGEVSLSVILGDEPKSIRGKGPPLCEALVNWWSSYLGAGLEKDVREALSMKYKKPKNCPLLVAPKLNPDIKASLTST
;
A
#
# COMPACT_ATOMS: atom_id res chain seq x y z
N MET A 1 26.05 -51.93 17.85
CA MET A 1 24.87 -51.04 18.04
C MET A 1 25.17 -49.74 18.81
N LYS A 2 26.08 -49.71 19.80
CA LYS A 2 26.39 -48.53 20.66
C LYS A 2 26.68 -47.20 19.92
N ARG A 3 27.46 -47.24 18.82
CA ARG A 3 27.89 -46.03 18.08
C ARG A 3 26.75 -45.23 17.45
N LYS A 4 25.64 -45.87 17.07
CA LYS A 4 24.47 -45.19 16.49
C LYS A 4 23.65 -44.45 17.56
N GLN A 5 23.64 -44.96 18.79
CA GLN A 5 22.91 -44.37 19.92
C GLN A 5 23.57 -43.06 20.41
N ASP A 6 24.90 -43.01 20.42
CA ASP A 6 25.67 -41.80 20.76
C ASP A 6 25.50 -40.68 19.74
N GLN A 7 25.47 -41.03 18.45
CA GLN A 7 25.18 -40.09 17.36
C GLN A 7 23.78 -39.46 17.52
N ALA A 8 22.75 -40.26 17.81
CA ALA A 8 21.40 -39.76 18.04
C ALA A 8 21.32 -38.85 19.27
N SER A 9 22.00 -39.20 20.36
CA SER A 9 22.08 -38.38 21.58
C SER A 9 22.72 -37.02 21.30
N LYS A 10 23.85 -37.00 20.58
CA LYS A 10 24.54 -35.75 20.16
C LYS A 10 23.65 -34.87 19.29
N ARG A 11 22.90 -35.45 18.33
CA ARG A 11 21.95 -34.71 17.49
C ARG A 11 20.80 -34.10 18.31
N ARG A 12 20.25 -34.85 19.27
CA ARG A 12 19.19 -34.37 20.17
C ARG A 12 19.70 -33.23 21.06
N ALA A 13 20.92 -33.34 21.59
CA ALA A 13 21.55 -32.29 22.39
C ALA A 13 21.77 -31.01 21.58
N LYS A 14 22.29 -31.10 20.35
CA LYS A 14 22.45 -29.94 19.44
C LYS A 14 21.12 -29.26 19.15
N ARG A 15 20.07 -30.03 18.83
CA ARG A 15 18.72 -29.49 18.58
C ARG A 15 18.17 -28.74 19.80
N LYS A 16 18.33 -29.30 21.01
CA LYS A 16 17.90 -28.64 22.25
C LYS A 16 18.64 -27.31 22.49
N ARG A 17 19.95 -27.25 22.23
CA ARG A 17 20.73 -26.01 22.32
C ARG A 17 20.23 -24.95 21.34
N LEU A 18 20.05 -25.33 20.08
CA LEU A 18 19.56 -24.42 19.04
C LEU A 18 18.17 -23.84 19.36
N LEU A 19 17.25 -24.67 19.87
CA LEU A 19 15.91 -24.21 20.28
C LEU A 19 15.98 -23.23 21.47
N LYS A 20 16.90 -23.46 22.41
CA LYS A 20 17.11 -22.57 23.56
C LYS A 20 17.66 -21.20 23.10
N ASP A 21 18.61 -21.20 22.17
CA ASP A 21 19.16 -19.97 21.61
C ASP A 21 18.12 -19.20 20.79
N LEU A 22 17.31 -19.89 19.98
CA LEU A 22 16.23 -19.28 19.22
C LEU A 22 15.21 -18.61 20.16
N ARG A 23 14.79 -19.30 21.24
CA ARG A 23 13.88 -18.74 22.25
C ARG A 23 14.47 -17.47 22.88
N LYS A 24 15.73 -17.51 23.30
CA LYS A 24 16.41 -16.35 23.91
C LYS A 24 16.48 -15.16 22.94
N ARG A 25 16.68 -15.43 21.64
CA ARG A 25 16.72 -14.40 20.60
C ARG A 25 15.34 -13.78 20.34
N MET A 26 14.28 -14.60 20.33
CA MET A 26 12.89 -14.13 20.25
C MET A 26 12.51 -13.27 21.45
N GLU A 27 12.83 -13.71 22.67
CA GLU A 27 12.56 -12.94 23.89
C GLU A 27 13.32 -11.60 23.89
N LYS A 28 14.58 -11.58 23.43
CA LYS A 28 15.34 -10.34 23.27
C LYS A 28 14.68 -9.40 22.25
N PHE A 29 14.14 -9.95 21.16
CA PHE A 29 13.44 -9.18 20.14
C PHE A 29 12.11 -8.61 20.68
N GLU A 30 11.32 -9.42 21.39
CA GLU A 30 10.08 -8.98 22.05
C GLU A 30 10.35 -7.88 23.08
N ARG A 31 11.40 -8.03 23.91
CA ARG A 31 11.83 -6.97 24.85
C ARG A 31 12.28 -5.70 24.11
N SER A 32 12.95 -5.84 22.96
CA SER A 32 13.33 -4.70 22.12
C SER A 32 12.14 -4.05 21.42
N MET A 33 11.04 -4.78 21.23
CA MET A 33 9.80 -4.31 20.60
C MET A 33 8.73 -3.91 21.64
N GLY A 34 9.03 -3.99 22.94
CA GLY A 34 8.12 -3.80 24.07
C GLY A 34 7.65 -2.37 24.32
N SER A 35 7.48 -1.56 23.27
CA SER A 35 6.70 -0.33 23.30
C SER A 35 5.84 -0.26 22.05
N SER A 36 4.86 -1.17 21.97
CA SER A 36 3.52 -1.00 21.39
C SER A 36 2.83 -2.37 21.35
N SER A 37 2.26 -2.78 22.49
CA SER A 37 1.26 -3.85 22.50
C SER A 37 -0.11 -3.19 22.41
N SER A 38 -0.79 -3.38 21.29
CA SER A 38 -2.25 -3.31 21.24
C SER A 38 -2.77 -4.53 20.48
N SER A 39 -2.99 -5.60 21.23
CA SER A 39 -3.92 -6.66 20.87
C SER A 39 -5.30 -6.05 20.69
N GLN A 40 -5.86 -6.08 19.49
CA GLN A 40 -7.30 -5.93 19.30
C GLN A 40 -7.83 -7.00 18.34
N ASN A 41 -8.68 -7.82 18.92
CA ASN A 41 -9.50 -8.84 18.29
C ASN A 41 -10.95 -8.32 18.33
N SER A 42 -11.59 -8.14 17.18
CA SER A 42 -13.04 -7.90 17.02
C SER A 42 -13.33 -7.85 15.51
N LYS A 43 -14.01 -8.83 14.90
CA LYS A 43 -15.45 -9.17 14.89
C LYS A 43 -16.32 -8.16 14.10
N SER A 44 -17.10 -8.73 13.18
CA SER A 44 -18.00 -8.21 12.14
C SER A 44 -18.98 -7.08 12.52
N LEU A 45 -19.40 -6.27 11.54
CA LEU A 45 -20.79 -6.16 11.01
C LEU A 45 -20.97 -4.91 10.11
N ASP A 46 -21.86 -5.06 9.12
CA ASP A 46 -22.39 -4.07 8.19
C ASP A 46 -23.00 -2.82 8.86
N SER A 47 -22.98 -1.70 8.13
CA SER A 47 -24.08 -0.74 8.13
C SER A 47 -23.94 0.26 6.97
N GLU A 48 -24.95 0.26 6.11
CA GLU A 48 -25.26 1.34 5.19
C GLU A 48 -25.78 2.57 5.96
N GLY A 49 -25.59 3.75 5.38
CA GLY A 49 -26.06 5.01 5.95
C GLY A 49 -26.04 6.11 4.90
N GLU A 50 -27.21 6.35 4.32
CA GLU A 50 -27.50 7.51 3.49
C GLU A 50 -27.22 8.81 4.26
N SER A 51 -26.67 9.81 3.57
CA SER A 51 -26.63 11.19 4.07
C SER A 51 -27.15 12.10 2.97
N GLY A 52 -28.42 12.48 3.12
CA GLY A 52 -29.01 13.60 2.41
C GLY A 52 -28.30 14.88 2.83
N ASN A 53 -27.92 15.68 1.84
CA ASN A 53 -27.47 17.05 2.07
C ASN A 53 -28.48 17.99 1.42
N SER A 54 -29.37 18.50 2.25
CA SER A 54 -30.16 19.70 1.97
C SER A 54 -29.23 20.91 2.04
N SER A 55 -29.21 21.73 1.00
CA SER A 55 -28.98 23.16 1.16
C SER A 55 -29.55 23.87 -0.06
N ASP A 56 -30.75 24.41 0.13
CA ASP A 56 -31.29 25.51 -0.67
C ASP A 56 -30.25 26.64 -0.74
N ASN A 57 -29.97 27.12 -1.94
CA ASN A 57 -29.54 28.49 -2.14
C ASN A 57 -30.33 29.11 -3.29
N ASP A 58 -30.84 30.28 -2.94
CA ASP A 58 -31.84 31.10 -3.60
C ASP A 58 -31.34 31.72 -4.92
N ARG A 59 -32.32 32.07 -5.75
CA ARG A 59 -32.28 32.43 -7.17
C ARG A 59 -31.42 33.64 -7.50
N LEU A 60 -30.72 33.60 -8.65
CA LEU A 60 -30.51 34.75 -9.53
C LEU A 60 -30.31 34.33 -11.01
N ARG A 61 -31.40 34.50 -11.77
CA ARG A 61 -31.53 35.04 -13.15
C ARG A 61 -30.84 34.37 -14.36
N GLU A 62 -31.62 34.36 -15.46
CA GLU A 62 -31.39 33.86 -16.81
C GLU A 62 -30.00 34.19 -17.42
N GLU A 63 -29.35 33.17 -17.97
CA GLU A 63 -29.06 32.98 -19.40
C GLU A 63 -28.74 31.48 -19.54
N GLY A 64 -29.13 30.84 -20.65
CA GLY A 64 -29.03 29.40 -20.86
C GLY A 64 -27.60 28.88 -21.01
N GLU A 65 -26.77 28.97 -19.97
CA GLU A 65 -25.54 28.20 -19.89
C GLU A 65 -25.90 26.77 -19.52
N VAL A 66 -26.13 25.96 -20.55
CA VAL A 66 -26.13 24.50 -20.39
C VAL A 66 -24.77 24.15 -19.82
N SER A 67 -24.72 23.85 -18.52
CA SER A 67 -23.48 23.54 -17.82
C SER A 67 -22.74 22.48 -18.62
N LEU A 68 -21.48 22.74 -18.98
CA LEU A 68 -20.67 21.85 -19.82
C LEU A 68 -20.65 20.42 -19.27
N SER A 69 -20.80 20.23 -17.95
CA SER A 69 -20.93 18.93 -17.30
C SER A 69 -22.21 18.16 -17.70
N VAL A 70 -23.31 18.85 -18.01
CA VAL A 70 -24.56 18.26 -18.52
C VAL A 70 -24.40 17.83 -19.98
N ILE A 71 -23.64 18.59 -20.79
CA ILE A 71 -23.38 18.27 -22.20
C ILE A 71 -22.34 17.15 -22.34
N LEU A 72 -21.25 17.22 -21.57
CA LEU A 72 -20.12 16.29 -21.64
C LEU A 72 -20.34 15.00 -20.84
N GLY A 73 -21.37 14.96 -20.00
CA GLY A 73 -21.64 13.87 -19.07
C GLY A 73 -20.63 13.81 -17.91
N ASP A 74 -20.88 12.92 -16.96
CA ASP A 74 -19.94 12.66 -15.88
C ASP A 74 -18.62 12.14 -16.47
N GLU A 75 -17.48 12.75 -16.07
CA GLU A 75 -16.17 12.21 -16.44
C GLU A 75 -16.13 10.72 -16.06
N PRO A 76 -15.65 9.84 -16.97
CA PRO A 76 -15.50 8.43 -16.64
C PRO A 76 -14.58 8.37 -15.42
N LYS A 77 -15.16 8.05 -14.26
CA LYS A 77 -14.43 7.89 -13.00
C LYS A 77 -13.31 6.91 -13.28
N SER A 78 -12.10 7.41 -13.52
CA SER A 78 -10.93 6.57 -13.67
C SER A 78 -10.63 6.07 -12.28
N ILE A 79 -11.32 5.00 -11.88
CA ILE A 79 -11.13 4.32 -10.61
C ILE A 79 -9.80 3.56 -10.72
N ARG A 80 -8.70 4.30 -10.85
CA ARG A 80 -7.36 3.80 -10.52
C ARG A 80 -7.24 3.81 -9.01
N GLY A 81 -8.05 2.97 -8.37
CA GLY A 81 -8.01 2.74 -6.94
C GLY A 81 -6.61 2.33 -6.54
N LYS A 82 -6.06 3.01 -5.52
CA LYS A 82 -4.79 2.63 -4.91
C LYS A 82 -4.94 1.19 -4.39
N GLY A 83 -3.96 0.35 -4.69
CA GLY A 83 -3.88 -1.00 -4.17
C GLY A 83 -3.62 -1.02 -2.66
N PRO A 84 -3.75 -2.20 -2.03
CA PRO A 84 -3.46 -2.39 -0.61
C PRO A 84 -2.08 -1.84 -0.22
N PRO A 85 -1.92 -1.36 1.03
CA PRO A 85 -0.62 -0.95 1.52
C PRO A 85 0.33 -2.14 1.61
N LEU A 86 1.57 -1.97 1.16
CA LEU A 86 2.65 -2.94 1.34
C LEU A 86 3.20 -2.91 2.78
N CYS A 87 3.94 -3.93 3.19
CA CYS A 87 4.71 -3.89 4.44
C CYS A 87 5.77 -2.77 4.39
N GLU A 88 5.99 -2.06 5.49
CA GLU A 88 6.93 -0.92 5.55
C GLU A 88 8.37 -1.28 5.14
N ALA A 89 8.86 -2.45 5.56
CA ALA A 89 10.18 -2.94 5.16
C ALA A 89 10.31 -3.09 3.63
N LEU A 90 9.23 -3.50 2.98
CA LEU A 90 9.18 -3.63 1.52
C LEU A 90 9.16 -2.24 0.88
N VAL A 91 8.37 -1.30 1.39
CA VAL A 91 8.35 0.09 0.90
C VAL A 91 9.73 0.73 0.94
N ASN A 92 10.49 0.53 2.02
CA ASN A 92 11.83 1.09 2.14
C ASN A 92 12.78 0.51 1.09
N TRP A 93 12.71 -0.80 0.86
CA TRP A 93 13.51 -1.46 -0.18
C TRP A 93 13.14 -0.96 -1.58
N TRP A 94 11.84 -0.89 -1.87
CA TRP A 94 11.35 -0.36 -3.14
C TRP A 94 11.67 1.11 -3.31
N SER A 95 11.65 1.92 -2.26
CA SER A 95 12.00 3.34 -2.36
C SER A 95 13.44 3.55 -2.81
N SER A 96 14.36 2.76 -2.23
CA SER A 96 15.76 2.77 -2.65
C SER A 96 15.94 2.31 -4.10
N TYR A 97 15.21 1.26 -4.50
CA TYR A 97 15.29 0.71 -5.85
C TYR A 97 14.67 1.64 -6.91
N LEU A 98 13.52 2.23 -6.61
CA LEU A 98 12.80 3.14 -7.49
C LEU A 98 13.49 4.50 -7.61
N GLY A 99 14.26 4.91 -6.61
CA GLY A 99 15.10 6.11 -6.66
C GLY A 99 16.17 6.05 -7.75
N ALA A 100 16.69 4.86 -8.06
CA ALA A 100 17.64 4.67 -9.17
C ALA A 100 16.99 4.72 -10.56
N GLY A 101 15.66 4.69 -10.62
CA GLY A 101 14.89 4.63 -11.86
C GLY A 101 14.65 3.21 -12.36
N LEU A 102 13.49 3.00 -12.99
CA LEU A 102 13.12 1.76 -13.67
C LEU A 102 13.21 1.96 -15.18
N GLU A 103 13.66 0.92 -15.88
CA GLU A 103 13.57 0.83 -17.33
C GLU A 103 12.11 0.95 -17.81
N LYS A 104 11.91 1.53 -18.99
CA LYS A 104 10.58 1.88 -19.51
C LYS A 104 9.70 0.65 -19.67
N ASP A 105 10.23 -0.42 -20.26
CA ASP A 105 9.50 -1.65 -20.55
C ASP A 105 9.05 -2.35 -19.27
N VAL A 106 9.94 -2.38 -18.26
CA VAL A 106 9.64 -2.95 -16.93
C VAL A 106 8.55 -2.13 -16.23
N ARG A 107 8.59 -0.80 -16.35
CA ARG A 107 7.60 0.09 -15.75
C ARG A 107 6.21 -0.09 -16.35
N GLU A 108 6.13 -0.26 -17.66
CA GLU A 108 4.88 -0.50 -18.38
C GLU A 108 4.31 -1.88 -18.03
N ALA A 109 5.15 -2.92 -18.03
CA ALA A 109 4.75 -4.27 -17.62
C ALA A 109 4.23 -4.32 -16.17
N LEU A 110 4.90 -3.62 -15.24
CA LEU A 110 4.46 -3.52 -13.84
C LEU A 110 3.15 -2.74 -13.71
N SER A 111 2.97 -1.68 -14.49
CA SER A 111 1.76 -0.85 -14.48
C SER A 111 0.54 -1.59 -15.03
N MET A 112 0.74 -2.50 -15.99
CA MET A 112 -0.32 -3.35 -16.55
C MET A 112 -0.68 -4.50 -15.60
N LYS A 113 0.31 -5.11 -14.94
CA LYS A 113 0.13 -6.32 -14.16
C LYS A 113 -0.34 -6.07 -12.72
N TYR A 114 0.07 -4.95 -12.11
CA TYR A 114 -0.15 -4.70 -10.69
C TYR A 114 -0.80 -3.33 -10.44
N LYS A 115 -1.77 -3.30 -9.51
CA LYS A 115 -2.32 -2.03 -9.01
C LYS A 115 -1.27 -1.31 -8.15
N LYS A 116 -1.16 0.00 -8.32
CA LYS A 116 -0.19 0.82 -7.59
C LYS A 116 -0.52 0.86 -6.10
N PRO A 117 0.36 0.40 -5.20
CA PRO A 117 0.08 0.37 -3.77
C PRO A 117 0.01 1.78 -3.17
N LYS A 118 -0.83 1.98 -2.14
CA LYS A 118 -1.07 3.29 -1.53
C LYS A 118 0.18 3.94 -0.92
N ASN A 119 1.13 3.14 -0.45
CA ASN A 119 2.29 3.59 0.32
C ASN A 119 3.60 3.74 -0.47
N CYS A 120 3.57 3.58 -1.80
CA CYS A 120 4.76 3.81 -2.65
C CYS A 120 4.54 5.03 -3.56
N PRO A 121 4.88 6.25 -3.12
CA PRO A 121 4.71 7.46 -3.95
C PRO A 121 5.64 7.47 -5.18
N LEU A 122 6.78 6.79 -5.10
CA LEU A 122 7.79 6.75 -6.18
C LEU A 122 7.36 5.93 -7.41
N LEU A 123 6.30 5.13 -7.31
CA LEU A 123 5.66 4.47 -8.46
C LEU A 123 4.69 5.39 -9.21
N VAL A 124 4.41 6.57 -8.64
CA VAL A 124 3.64 7.62 -9.30
C VAL A 124 4.62 8.47 -10.10
N ALA A 125 4.22 8.82 -11.33
CA ALA A 125 5.01 9.76 -12.11
C ALA A 125 5.16 11.08 -11.32
N PRO A 126 6.31 11.77 -11.43
CA PRO A 126 6.47 13.09 -10.85
C PRO A 126 5.33 14.01 -11.27
N LYS A 127 4.90 14.90 -10.36
CA LYS A 127 3.91 15.92 -10.71
C LYS A 127 4.50 16.80 -11.82
N LEU A 128 3.81 16.89 -12.95
CA LEU A 128 4.20 17.82 -14.02
C LEU A 128 4.10 19.26 -13.53
N ASN A 129 5.02 20.11 -13.96
CA ASN A 129 4.91 21.56 -13.78
C ASN A 129 3.64 22.06 -14.53
N PRO A 130 2.77 22.89 -13.90
CA PRO A 130 1.60 23.48 -14.57
C PRO A 130 1.89 24.10 -15.94
N ASP A 131 3.03 24.80 -16.11
CA ASP A 131 3.38 25.42 -17.38
C ASP A 131 3.52 24.39 -18.51
N ILE A 132 4.20 23.27 -18.22
CA ILE A 132 4.40 22.16 -19.15
C ILE A 132 3.08 21.45 -19.42
N LYS A 133 2.23 21.31 -18.38
CA LYS A 133 0.91 20.71 -18.53
C LYS A 133 0.03 21.53 -19.49
N ALA A 134 0.07 22.86 -19.41
CA ALA A 134 -0.67 23.74 -20.31
C ALA A 134 -0.19 23.62 -21.77
N SER A 135 1.12 23.51 -22.00
CA SER A 135 1.67 23.31 -23.35
C SER A 135 1.28 21.98 -24.00
N LEU A 136 1.07 20.91 -23.22
CA LEU A 136 0.62 19.61 -23.73
C LEU A 136 -0.87 19.59 -24.11
N THR A 137 -1.65 20.54 -23.60
CA THR A 137 -3.10 20.65 -23.88
C THR A 137 -3.43 21.68 -24.96
N SER A 138 -2.46 22.47 -25.43
CA SER A 138 -2.67 23.56 -26.39
C SER A 138 -2.49 23.14 -27.86
N THR A 139 -2.60 21.84 -28.17
CA THR A 139 -2.52 21.26 -29.52
C THR A 139 -3.80 20.52 -29.84
#